data_AF-A0A536R8E8-F1
#
_entry.id   AF-A0A536R8E8-F1
#
_cell.length_a   1.000
_cell.length_b   1.000
_cell.length_c   1.000
_cell.angle_alpha   90.00
_cell.angle_beta   90.00
_cell.angle_gamma   90.00
#
_symmetry.space_group_name_H-M   'P 1'
#
loop_
_entity.id
_entity.type
_entity.pdbx_description
1 polymer ?
#
loop_
_entity_poly.entity_id
_entity_poly.type
_entity_poly.pdbx_seq_one_letter_code
_entity_poly.pdbx_strand_id
1 'polypeptide(L)'
;MASVVAESLHFHGLEHGFHHERYFIELGAFGRYLLGLCFCDHCLAAAERRGVQAKTLREEARRELERRFASAPAPDDAELAQADVAAFAGGELGGYLQARADTVASLAGEAADAAANEGATFAFIDLSGAVKGYATGRPTGDAAPTIAWQFGIDVGAVAAACGQVEAIGYAADPERLSLDLGAYGSSMGNSNRLSVILRPMAPDCDSAANLAAKLAIARDAGAVEVGFYHYGFMRLESLDLIRSALELR
;
A
#
# COMPACT_ATOMS: atom_id res chain seq x y z
N MET A 1 -25.40 2.53 7.32
CA MET A 1 -24.44 2.97 8.35
C MET A 1 -23.41 3.83 7.63
N ALA A 2 -23.01 4.97 8.19
CA ALA A 2 -21.95 5.77 7.56
C ALA A 2 -20.62 5.02 7.66
N SER A 3 -19.71 5.24 6.71
CA SER A 3 -18.37 4.66 6.71
C SER A 3 -17.33 5.75 6.48
N VAL A 4 -16.22 5.66 7.20
CA VAL A 4 -15.00 6.43 6.97
C VAL A 4 -14.02 5.51 6.26
N VAL A 5 -13.65 5.88 5.04
CA VAL A 5 -12.61 5.18 4.29
C VAL A 5 -11.39 6.10 4.26
N ALA A 6 -10.29 5.65 4.84
CA ALA A 6 -9.12 6.48 5.04
C ALA A 6 -7.94 6.00 4.18
N GLU A 7 -7.52 6.88 3.28
CA GLU A 7 -6.30 6.77 2.50
C GLU A 7 -5.15 7.48 3.22
N SER A 8 -3.91 7.08 2.92
CA SER A 8 -2.68 7.77 3.36
C SER A 8 -2.45 7.86 4.87
N LEU A 9 -3.07 7.00 5.69
CA LEU A 9 -2.75 6.81 7.12
C LEU A 9 -1.46 6.00 7.33
N HIS A 10 -0.43 6.25 6.52
CA HIS A 10 0.84 5.53 6.53
C HIS A 10 2.00 6.43 6.12
N PHE A 11 3.23 5.93 6.20
CA PHE A 11 4.40 6.66 5.72
C PHE A 11 4.42 6.71 4.19
N HIS A 12 4.97 7.78 3.63
CA HIS A 12 5.11 7.94 2.19
C HIS A 12 6.55 7.64 1.74
N GLY A 13 6.71 7.22 0.48
CA GLY A 13 8.02 7.12 -0.15
C GLY A 13 8.56 8.49 -0.58
N LEU A 14 9.78 8.49 -1.14
CA LEU A 14 10.33 9.68 -1.81
C LEU A 14 9.47 10.09 -3.02
N GLU A 15 9.09 9.12 -3.83
CA GLU A 15 8.37 9.33 -5.08
C GLU A 15 6.86 9.34 -4.80
N HIS A 16 6.20 10.44 -5.16
CA HIS A 16 4.75 10.59 -5.21
C HIS A 16 4.14 9.94 -6.48
N GLY A 17 4.98 9.36 -7.34
CA GLY A 17 4.57 8.58 -8.51
C GLY A 17 5.08 9.20 -9.79
N PHE A 18 4.19 9.84 -10.56
CA PHE A 18 4.41 9.93 -12.01
C PHE A 18 5.07 11.24 -12.49
N HIS A 19 5.05 12.37 -11.74
CA HIS A 19 5.33 13.68 -12.38
C HIS A 19 6.01 14.80 -11.57
N HIS A 20 6.37 14.63 -10.29
CA HIS A 20 6.79 15.79 -9.48
C HIS A 20 8.24 15.74 -8.98
N GLU A 21 8.86 14.58 -9.00
CA GLU A 21 10.24 14.40 -8.58
C GLU A 21 11.20 14.71 -9.73
N ARG A 22 12.20 15.56 -9.47
CA ARG A 22 13.22 15.89 -10.46
C ARG A 22 14.61 15.84 -9.84
N TYR A 23 15.33 14.78 -10.18
CA TYR A 23 16.77 14.60 -9.91
C TYR A 23 17.41 13.89 -11.11
N PHE A 24 18.66 14.24 -11.42
CA PHE A 24 19.40 13.69 -12.57
C PHE A 24 20.52 12.73 -12.12
N ILE A 25 20.25 11.95 -11.07
CA ILE A 25 21.17 10.96 -10.49
C ILE A 25 20.45 9.64 -10.30
N GLU A 26 21.19 8.54 -10.45
CA GLU A 26 20.68 7.20 -10.16
C GLU A 26 20.83 6.89 -8.67
N LEU A 27 19.69 6.77 -7.98
CA LEU A 27 19.65 6.47 -6.55
C LEU A 27 19.45 4.99 -6.24
N GLY A 28 19.08 4.17 -7.22
CA GLY A 28 18.69 2.78 -7.00
C GLY A 28 17.41 2.64 -6.15
N ALA A 29 16.87 1.41 -6.03
CA ALA A 29 15.66 1.17 -5.23
C ALA A 29 15.90 1.45 -3.74
N PHE A 30 17.07 1.06 -3.22
CA PHE A 30 17.35 1.20 -1.81
C PHE A 30 17.58 2.66 -1.40
N GLY A 31 18.28 3.46 -2.22
CA GLY A 31 18.46 4.89 -1.96
C GLY A 31 17.14 5.66 -1.96
N ARG A 32 16.24 5.37 -2.91
CA ARG A 32 14.89 5.95 -2.95
C ARG A 32 14.06 5.58 -1.72
N TYR A 33 14.16 4.33 -1.27
CA TYR A 33 13.52 3.88 -0.04
C TYR A 33 14.04 4.60 1.20
N LEU A 34 15.36 4.72 1.36
CA LEU A 34 15.97 5.44 2.49
C LEU A 34 15.54 6.91 2.55
N LEU A 35 15.38 7.57 1.40
CA LEU A 35 14.88 8.96 1.33
C LEU A 35 13.40 9.09 1.72
N GLY A 36 12.62 8.00 1.69
CA GLY A 36 11.26 7.95 2.22
C GLY A 36 11.19 7.72 3.74
N LEU A 37 12.31 7.44 4.41
CA LEU A 37 12.32 7.25 5.86
C LEU A 37 12.26 8.59 6.59
N CYS A 38 11.38 8.68 7.59
CA CYS A 38 11.33 9.82 8.50
C CYS A 38 12.20 9.54 9.73
N PHE A 39 13.14 10.43 10.06
CA PHE A 39 13.95 10.38 11.28
C PHE A 39 13.71 11.59 12.20
N CYS A 40 12.46 12.09 12.25
CA CYS A 40 12.08 13.14 13.21
C CYS A 40 12.16 12.62 14.65
N ASP A 41 12.17 13.53 15.63
CA ASP A 41 12.30 13.17 17.05
C ASP A 41 11.27 12.15 17.52
N HIS A 42 10.05 12.18 16.97
CA HIS A 42 8.98 11.23 17.29
C HIS A 42 9.28 9.82 16.76
N CYS A 43 9.76 9.70 15.52
CA CYS A 43 10.10 8.41 14.91
C CYS A 43 11.33 7.79 15.58
N LEU A 44 12.34 8.61 15.90
CA LEU A 44 13.51 8.19 16.68
C LEU A 44 13.09 7.66 18.05
N ALA A 45 12.27 8.42 18.79
CA ALA A 45 11.78 7.99 20.10
C ALA A 45 10.94 6.71 20.03
N ALA A 46 10.10 6.55 18.99
CA ALA A 46 9.31 5.33 18.79
C ALA A 46 10.19 4.10 18.56
N ALA A 47 11.24 4.24 17.76
CA ALA A 47 12.20 3.16 17.51
C ALA A 47 13.07 2.85 18.73
N GLU A 48 13.55 3.87 19.46
CA GLU A 48 14.36 3.70 20.67
C GLU A 48 13.59 2.95 21.77
N ARG A 49 12.26 3.15 21.89
CA ARG A 49 11.41 2.36 22.81
C ARG A 49 11.44 0.86 22.52
N ARG A 50 11.84 0.45 21.31
CA ARG A 50 12.03 -0.95 20.91
C ARG A 50 13.45 -1.45 21.02
N GLY A 51 14.36 -0.64 21.57
CA GLY A 51 15.78 -0.95 21.65
C GLY A 51 16.54 -0.72 20.34
N VAL A 52 15.93 -0.06 19.34
CA VAL A 52 16.64 0.30 18.10
C VAL A 52 17.63 1.42 18.40
N GLN A 53 18.86 1.29 17.90
CA GLN A 53 19.87 2.35 17.91
C GLN A 53 19.55 3.39 16.82
N ALA A 54 18.40 4.07 16.95
CA ALA A 54 17.79 4.84 15.88
C ALA A 54 18.67 6.01 15.39
N LYS A 55 19.44 6.63 16.28
CA LYS A 55 20.40 7.68 15.92
C LYS A 55 21.55 7.12 15.08
N THR A 56 22.09 5.95 15.46
CA THR A 56 23.13 5.26 14.68
C THR A 56 22.59 4.87 13.31
N LEU A 57 21.38 4.30 13.26
CA LEU A 57 20.70 3.97 12.00
C LEU A 57 20.53 5.19 11.09
N ARG A 58 20.15 6.35 11.63
CA ARG A 58 20.05 7.61 10.87
C ARG A 58 21.39 7.99 10.25
N GLU A 59 22.48 7.88 11.00
CA GLU A 59 23.82 8.19 10.48
C GLU A 59 24.29 7.17 9.43
N GLU A 60 23.93 5.89 9.54
CA GLU A 60 24.20 4.89 8.49
C GLU A 60 23.38 5.16 7.23
N ALA A 61 22.09 5.46 7.36
CA ALA A 61 21.23 5.84 6.22
C ALA A 61 21.78 7.08 5.52
N ARG A 62 22.23 8.09 6.30
CA ARG A 62 22.89 9.27 5.76
C ARG A 62 24.16 8.91 5.00
N ARG A 63 25.05 8.09 5.57
CA ARG A 63 26.28 7.63 4.90
C ARG A 63 25.96 6.95 3.58
N GLU A 64 24.97 6.07 3.56
CA GLU A 64 24.53 5.37 2.35
C GLU A 64 24.07 6.33 1.26
N LEU A 65 23.24 7.32 1.62
CA LEU A 65 22.76 8.33 0.70
C LEU A 65 23.89 9.21 0.18
N GLU A 66 24.82 9.64 1.03
CA GLU A 66 26.00 10.40 0.62
C GLU A 66 26.87 9.62 -0.38
N ARG A 67 27.03 8.30 -0.23
CA ARG A 67 27.71 7.45 -1.23
C ARG A 67 27.00 7.48 -2.59
N ARG A 68 25.67 7.32 -2.59
CA ARG A 68 24.83 7.31 -3.80
C ARG A 68 24.76 8.68 -4.49
N PHE A 69 24.86 9.77 -3.72
CA PHE A 69 24.98 11.12 -4.29
C PHE A 69 26.36 11.37 -4.91
N ALA A 70 27.42 10.85 -4.30
CA ALA A 70 28.77 11.02 -4.79
C ALA A 70 29.05 10.19 -6.07
N SER A 71 28.41 9.03 -6.22
CA SER A 71 28.60 8.15 -7.37
C SER A 71 27.40 7.22 -7.57
N ALA A 72 27.08 6.92 -8.83
CA ALA A 72 26.01 5.98 -9.16
C ALA A 72 26.27 4.61 -8.47
N PRO A 73 25.26 4.02 -7.83
CA PRO A 73 25.39 2.70 -7.22
C PRO A 73 25.52 1.61 -8.30
N ALA A 74 25.93 0.42 -7.90
CA ALA A 74 25.69 -0.76 -8.72
C ALA A 74 24.17 -0.94 -8.93
N PRO A 75 23.74 -1.59 -10.02
CA PRO A 75 22.32 -1.87 -10.24
C PRO A 75 21.73 -2.62 -9.04
N ASP A 76 20.68 -2.04 -8.44
CA ASP A 76 19.84 -2.73 -7.45
C ASP A 76 18.79 -3.59 -8.19
N ASP A 77 18.25 -4.60 -7.51
CA ASP A 77 17.03 -5.26 -7.97
C ASP A 77 15.87 -4.25 -8.07
N ALA A 78 14.94 -4.50 -8.99
CA ALA A 78 13.82 -3.61 -9.24
C ALA A 78 12.85 -3.53 -8.04
N GLU A 79 12.68 -4.64 -7.31
CA GLU A 79 11.89 -4.72 -6.08
C GLU A 79 12.81 -5.02 -4.88
N LEU A 80 12.59 -4.32 -3.77
CA LEU A 80 13.33 -4.53 -2.54
C LEU A 80 12.81 -5.78 -1.80
N ALA A 81 13.72 -6.67 -1.42
CA ALA A 81 13.43 -7.72 -0.46
C ALA A 81 13.45 -7.16 0.98
N GLN A 82 12.37 -7.37 1.72
CA GLN A 82 12.26 -6.86 3.10
C GLN A 82 13.39 -7.38 4.01
N ALA A 83 13.82 -8.64 3.82
CA ALA A 83 14.88 -9.24 4.62
C ALA A 83 16.24 -8.53 4.43
N ASP A 84 16.58 -8.19 3.18
CA ASP A 84 17.83 -7.50 2.87
C ASP A 84 17.82 -6.07 3.41
N VAL A 85 16.69 -5.38 3.28
CA VAL A 85 16.50 -4.05 3.88
C VAL A 85 16.56 -4.12 5.40
N ALA A 86 15.91 -5.11 6.02
CA ALA A 86 15.93 -5.29 7.46
C ALA A 86 17.34 -5.53 8.02
N ALA A 87 18.22 -6.19 7.27
CA ALA A 87 19.60 -6.47 7.68
C ALA A 87 20.52 -5.22 7.68
N PHE A 88 20.09 -4.11 7.08
CA PHE A 88 20.89 -2.88 7.01
C PHE A 88 21.24 -2.33 8.41
N ALA A 89 22.41 -1.69 8.51
CA ALA A 89 22.95 -1.14 9.75
C ALA A 89 23.03 -2.17 10.89
N GLY A 90 23.37 -3.43 10.58
CA GLY A 90 23.48 -4.50 11.57
C GLY A 90 22.13 -5.01 12.07
N GLY A 91 21.05 -4.85 11.29
CA GLY A 91 19.70 -5.28 11.66
C GLY A 91 18.82 -4.19 12.28
N GLU A 92 19.39 -3.00 12.55
CA GLU A 92 18.68 -1.89 13.18
C GLU A 92 17.51 -1.40 12.31
N LEU A 93 17.66 -1.45 10.98
CA LEU A 93 16.56 -1.08 10.07
C LEU A 93 15.38 -2.05 10.20
N GLY A 94 15.60 -3.33 10.49
CA GLY A 94 14.52 -4.29 10.77
C GLY A 94 13.70 -3.91 12.00
N GLY A 95 14.36 -3.54 13.11
CA GLY A 95 13.66 -3.03 14.29
C GLY A 95 12.92 -1.72 14.01
N TYR A 96 13.49 -0.87 13.16
CA TYR A 96 12.86 0.38 12.71
C TYR A 96 11.62 0.14 11.86
N LEU A 97 11.65 -0.84 10.96
CA LEU A 97 10.48 -1.26 10.18
C LEU A 97 9.32 -1.66 11.07
N GLN A 98 9.59 -2.44 12.12
CA GLN A 98 8.55 -2.85 13.06
C GLN A 98 8.04 -1.65 13.88
N ALA A 99 8.90 -0.70 14.29
CA ALA A 99 8.44 0.54 14.92
C ALA A 99 7.48 1.35 14.02
N ARG A 100 7.74 1.40 12.71
CA ARG A 100 6.85 2.02 11.72
C ARG A 100 5.53 1.27 11.60
N ALA A 101 5.58 -0.06 11.50
CA ALA A 101 4.40 -0.93 11.46
C ALA A 101 3.46 -0.73 12.66
N ASP A 102 4.02 -0.75 13.87
CA ASP A 102 3.26 -0.53 15.10
C ASP A 102 2.64 0.87 15.14
N THR A 103 3.35 1.89 14.63
CA THR A 103 2.85 3.27 14.56
C THR A 103 1.62 3.38 13.66
N VAL A 104 1.67 2.77 12.46
CA VAL A 104 0.55 2.76 11.51
C VAL A 104 -0.63 1.98 12.06
N ALA A 105 -0.39 0.80 12.65
CA ALA A 105 -1.45 -0.01 13.26
C ALA A 105 -2.12 0.74 14.43
N SER A 106 -1.35 1.40 15.30
CA SER A 106 -1.89 2.24 16.38
C SER A 106 -2.78 3.36 15.84
N LEU A 107 -2.30 4.11 14.84
CA LEU A 107 -3.07 5.19 14.23
C LEU A 107 -4.36 4.69 13.55
N ALA A 108 -4.30 3.54 12.88
CA ALA A 108 -5.48 2.92 12.27
C ALA A 108 -6.53 2.51 13.33
N GLY A 109 -6.09 1.95 14.46
CA GLY A 109 -6.96 1.64 15.60
C GLY A 109 -7.59 2.89 16.21
N GLU A 110 -6.80 3.93 16.48
CA GLU A 110 -7.31 5.21 17.01
C GLU A 110 -8.34 5.87 16.07
N ALA A 111 -8.10 5.83 14.75
CA ALA A 111 -9.04 6.35 13.77
C ALA A 111 -10.33 5.53 13.70
N ALA A 112 -10.23 4.20 13.82
CA ALA A 112 -11.38 3.31 13.87
C ALA A 112 -12.23 3.54 15.13
N ASP A 113 -11.59 3.67 16.30
CA ASP A 113 -12.27 4.00 17.56
C ASP A 113 -12.99 5.35 17.47
N ALA A 114 -12.35 6.37 16.88
CA ALA A 114 -12.95 7.67 16.66
C ALA A 114 -14.20 7.58 15.75
N ALA A 115 -14.13 6.82 14.64
CA ALA A 115 -15.28 6.60 13.77
C ALA A 115 -16.42 5.84 14.48
N ALA A 116 -16.07 4.80 15.25
CA ALA A 116 -17.03 3.99 15.99
C ALA A 116 -17.78 4.79 17.06
N ASN A 117 -17.09 5.71 17.75
CA ASN A 117 -17.71 6.61 18.74
C ASN A 117 -18.78 7.53 18.12
N GLU A 118 -18.68 7.82 16.83
CA GLU A 118 -19.67 8.57 16.05
C GLU A 118 -20.67 7.65 15.31
N GLY A 119 -20.64 6.35 15.57
CA GLY A 119 -21.54 5.36 14.96
C GLY A 119 -21.24 5.03 13.49
N ALA A 120 -20.01 5.29 13.02
CA ALA A 120 -19.53 4.97 11.68
C ALA A 120 -18.63 3.72 11.67
N THR A 121 -18.57 3.02 10.54
CA THR A 121 -17.54 2.01 10.26
C THR A 121 -16.26 2.67 9.76
N PHE A 122 -15.16 1.93 9.78
CA PHE A 122 -13.87 2.40 9.29
C PHE A 122 -13.21 1.37 8.38
N ALA A 123 -12.55 1.82 7.32
CA ALA A 123 -11.69 1.00 6.46
C ALA A 123 -10.37 1.71 6.16
N PHE A 124 -9.27 0.98 6.27
CA PHE A 124 -7.93 1.46 5.92
C PHE A 124 -7.58 1.08 4.48
N ILE A 125 -7.24 2.05 3.63
CA ILE A 125 -6.77 1.77 2.27
C ILE A 125 -5.26 1.45 2.27
N ASP A 126 -4.88 0.29 1.73
CA ASP A 126 -3.48 -0.02 1.41
C ASP A 126 -3.12 0.49 0.00
N LEU A 127 -2.12 1.37 -0.06
CA LEU A 127 -1.65 2.04 -1.28
C LEU A 127 -0.92 1.10 -2.25
N SER A 128 -0.54 -0.10 -1.83
CA SER A 128 0.34 -0.99 -2.59
C SER A 128 -0.16 -1.28 -4.02
N GLY A 129 -1.48 -1.45 -4.20
CA GLY A 129 -2.07 -1.67 -5.51
C GLY A 129 -1.98 -0.46 -6.44
N ALA A 130 -2.08 0.76 -5.90
CA ALA A 130 -1.85 1.98 -6.68
C ALA A 130 -0.38 2.07 -7.10
N VAL A 131 0.57 1.83 -6.19
CA VAL A 131 2.00 1.90 -6.50
C VAL A 131 2.38 0.97 -7.65
N LYS A 132 1.85 -0.26 -7.67
CA LYS A 132 2.15 -1.21 -8.75
C LYS A 132 1.35 -0.94 -10.04
N GLY A 133 0.09 -0.51 -9.92
CA GLY A 133 -0.88 -0.52 -11.02
C GLY A 133 -1.26 0.83 -11.61
N TYR A 134 -0.99 1.95 -10.94
CA TYR A 134 -1.59 3.26 -11.27
C TYR A 134 -1.42 3.67 -12.74
N ALA A 135 -0.19 3.61 -13.25
CA ALA A 135 0.16 4.15 -14.56
C ALA A 135 -0.34 3.31 -15.74
N THR A 136 -0.27 1.98 -15.64
CA THR A 136 -0.49 1.09 -16.79
C THR A 136 -1.64 0.11 -16.60
N GLY A 137 -2.16 -0.03 -15.38
CA GLY A 137 -3.07 -1.12 -15.00
C GLY A 137 -2.45 -2.50 -15.14
N ARG A 138 -1.13 -2.62 -15.37
CA ARG A 138 -0.45 -3.90 -15.64
C ARG A 138 0.68 -4.10 -14.66
N PRO A 139 0.38 -4.24 -13.37
CA PRO A 139 1.41 -4.51 -12.37
C PRO A 139 2.08 -5.87 -12.65
N THR A 140 3.39 -5.95 -12.42
CA THR A 140 4.21 -7.16 -12.54
C THR A 140 4.75 -7.59 -11.18
N GLY A 141 5.56 -8.66 -11.14
CA GLY A 141 6.20 -9.14 -9.91
C GLY A 141 5.20 -9.73 -8.91
N ASP A 142 5.57 -9.68 -7.63
CA ASP A 142 4.79 -10.27 -6.56
C ASP A 142 3.45 -9.55 -6.34
N ALA A 143 2.58 -10.17 -5.53
CA ALA A 143 1.27 -9.62 -5.16
C ALA A 143 1.39 -8.21 -4.55
N ALA A 144 0.38 -7.37 -4.72
CA ALA A 144 0.37 -5.99 -4.24
C ALA A 144 0.78 -5.84 -2.77
N PRO A 145 0.17 -6.55 -1.78
CA PRO A 145 0.48 -6.31 -0.37
C PRO A 145 1.92 -6.68 0.03
N THR A 146 2.73 -7.31 -0.83
CA THR A 146 4.13 -7.64 -0.51
C THR A 146 5.04 -6.42 -0.40
N ILE A 147 4.62 -5.26 -0.92
CA ILE A 147 5.37 -4.00 -0.78
C ILE A 147 4.83 -3.09 0.34
N ALA A 148 3.75 -3.49 1.03
CA ALA A 148 3.07 -2.68 2.04
C ALA A 148 4.02 -2.26 3.18
N TRP A 149 4.96 -3.13 3.55
CA TRP A 149 5.97 -2.87 4.59
C TRP A 149 6.83 -1.62 4.29
N GLN A 150 7.00 -1.23 3.02
CA GLN A 150 7.75 -0.04 2.65
C GLN A 150 7.07 1.23 3.19
N PHE A 151 5.75 1.21 3.33
CA PHE A 151 4.94 2.30 3.87
C PHE A 151 4.72 2.20 5.38
N GLY A 152 5.34 1.21 6.03
CA GLY A 152 5.07 0.87 7.43
C GLY A 152 3.72 0.20 7.60
N ILE A 153 3.16 -0.43 6.57
CA ILE A 153 1.90 -1.17 6.68
C ILE A 153 2.24 -2.64 6.92
N ASP A 154 1.86 -3.14 8.10
CA ASP A 154 1.67 -4.57 8.34
C ASP A 154 0.18 -4.84 8.16
N VAL A 155 -0.19 -5.49 7.05
CA VAL A 155 -1.59 -5.71 6.65
C VAL A 155 -2.36 -6.47 7.73
N GLY A 156 -1.73 -7.46 8.38
CA GLY A 156 -2.35 -8.25 9.44
C GLY A 156 -2.58 -7.42 10.71
N ALA A 157 -1.56 -6.65 11.13
CA ALA A 157 -1.66 -5.79 12.30
C ALA A 157 -2.68 -4.65 12.10
N VAL A 158 -2.70 -4.02 10.92
CA VAL A 158 -3.69 -2.99 10.57
C VAL A 158 -5.10 -3.58 10.56
N ALA A 159 -5.29 -4.73 9.92
CA ALA A 159 -6.59 -5.40 9.90
C ALA A 159 -7.08 -5.76 11.31
N ALA A 160 -6.18 -6.24 12.19
CA ALA A 160 -6.50 -6.51 13.58
C ALA A 160 -6.84 -5.23 14.38
N ALA A 161 -6.20 -4.11 14.08
CA ALA A 161 -6.41 -2.85 14.78
C ALA A 161 -7.70 -2.13 14.38
N CYS A 162 -8.08 -2.14 13.10
CA CYS A 162 -9.21 -1.36 12.59
C CYS A 162 -10.38 -2.17 12.04
N GLY A 163 -10.22 -3.49 11.88
CA GLY A 163 -11.27 -4.43 11.50
C GLY A 163 -11.55 -4.55 9.99
N GLN A 164 -11.13 -3.59 9.16
CA GLN A 164 -11.31 -3.63 7.71
C GLN A 164 -10.15 -3.00 6.93
N VAL A 165 -9.66 -3.72 5.93
CA VAL A 165 -8.66 -3.25 4.96
C VAL A 165 -9.31 -3.15 3.58
N GLU A 166 -9.02 -2.08 2.86
CA GLU A 166 -9.43 -1.88 1.48
C GLU A 166 -8.22 -1.97 0.53
N ALA A 167 -8.26 -2.94 -0.36
CA ALA A 167 -7.25 -3.15 -1.37
C ALA A 167 -7.51 -2.25 -2.59
N ILE A 168 -6.47 -1.65 -3.15
CA ILE A 168 -6.55 -0.98 -4.45
C ILE A 168 -6.38 -2.03 -5.56
N GLY A 169 -7.46 -2.36 -6.27
CA GLY A 169 -7.50 -3.34 -7.35
C GLY A 169 -7.17 -2.76 -8.72
N TYR A 170 -6.12 -1.95 -8.84
CA TYR A 170 -5.71 -1.31 -10.10
C TYR A 170 -4.98 -2.31 -11.01
N ALA A 171 -5.75 -3.23 -11.58
CA ALA A 171 -5.27 -4.27 -12.47
C ALA A 171 -6.22 -4.43 -13.65
N ALA A 172 -5.66 -4.48 -14.86
CA ALA A 172 -6.37 -4.73 -16.10
C ALA A 172 -6.82 -6.19 -16.20
N ASP A 173 -5.91 -7.09 -15.82
CA ASP A 173 -6.11 -8.54 -15.81
C ASP A 173 -6.87 -8.99 -14.55
N PRO A 174 -8.02 -9.67 -14.67
CA PRO A 174 -8.71 -10.26 -13.52
C PRO A 174 -7.86 -11.25 -12.74
N GLU A 175 -6.98 -12.04 -13.38
CA GLU A 175 -6.14 -13.01 -12.64
C GLU A 175 -5.14 -12.32 -11.73
N ARG A 176 -4.65 -11.14 -12.14
CA ARG A 176 -3.82 -10.30 -11.28
C ARG A 176 -4.58 -9.84 -10.03
N LEU A 177 -5.84 -9.44 -10.19
CA LEU A 177 -6.69 -9.07 -9.05
C LEU A 177 -6.88 -10.26 -8.10
N SER A 178 -7.11 -11.46 -8.65
CA SER A 178 -7.25 -12.69 -7.86
C SER A 178 -6.01 -12.98 -7.01
N LEU A 179 -4.82 -12.88 -7.61
CA LEU A 179 -3.53 -13.00 -6.91
C LEU A 179 -3.41 -12.00 -5.76
N ASP A 180 -3.69 -10.72 -6.04
CA ASP A 180 -3.54 -9.65 -5.06
C ASP A 180 -4.52 -9.82 -3.88
N LEU A 181 -5.80 -10.09 -4.14
CA LEU A 181 -6.81 -10.29 -3.08
C LEU A 181 -6.57 -11.55 -2.25
N GLY A 182 -6.08 -12.63 -2.88
CA GLY A 182 -5.67 -13.85 -2.17
C GLY A 182 -4.52 -13.60 -1.18
N ALA A 183 -3.56 -12.75 -1.56
CA ALA A 183 -2.48 -12.34 -0.67
C ALA A 183 -2.99 -11.50 0.51
N TYR A 184 -3.89 -10.54 0.29
CA TYR A 184 -4.54 -9.79 1.39
C TYR A 184 -5.27 -10.74 2.35
N GLY A 185 -6.09 -11.66 1.83
CA GLY A 185 -6.81 -12.63 2.67
C GLY A 185 -5.88 -13.49 3.52
N SER A 186 -4.74 -13.90 2.96
CA SER A 186 -3.71 -14.67 3.68
C SER A 186 -3.06 -13.86 4.81
N SER A 187 -2.83 -12.56 4.61
CA SER A 187 -2.22 -11.68 5.61
C SER A 187 -3.17 -11.27 6.73
N MET A 188 -4.46 -11.12 6.44
CA MET A 188 -5.44 -10.60 7.40
C MET A 188 -6.01 -11.69 8.33
N GLY A 189 -6.08 -12.95 7.88
CA GLY A 189 -6.77 -14.00 8.64
C GLY A 189 -8.30 -13.88 8.62
N ASN A 190 -8.99 -14.89 9.17
CA ASN A 190 -10.41 -15.15 8.88
C ASN A 190 -11.45 -14.20 9.52
N SER A 191 -11.06 -13.38 10.52
CA SER A 191 -12.01 -12.53 11.26
C SER A 191 -12.13 -11.11 10.71
N ASN A 192 -11.31 -10.76 9.72
CA ASN A 192 -11.15 -9.39 9.24
C ASN A 192 -11.89 -9.19 7.92
N ARG A 193 -12.31 -7.94 7.65
CA ARG A 193 -13.12 -7.60 6.48
C ARG A 193 -12.23 -7.05 5.37
N LEU A 194 -12.36 -7.59 4.16
CA LEU A 194 -11.67 -7.09 2.97
C LEU A 194 -12.65 -6.29 2.10
N SER A 195 -12.24 -5.13 1.62
CA SER A 195 -12.93 -4.35 0.59
C SER A 195 -11.99 -4.10 -0.59
N VAL A 196 -12.50 -3.71 -1.75
CA VAL A 196 -11.65 -3.44 -2.93
C VAL A 196 -12.13 -2.26 -3.75
N ILE A 197 -11.20 -1.40 -4.16
CA ILE A 197 -11.44 -0.30 -5.09
C ILE A 197 -11.07 -0.74 -6.50
N LEU A 198 -11.97 -0.57 -7.46
CA LEU A 198 -11.73 -0.84 -8.88
C LEU A 198 -11.85 0.43 -9.72
N ARG A 199 -11.13 0.51 -10.86
CA ARG A 199 -11.34 1.54 -11.88
C ARG A 199 -12.07 0.95 -13.10
N PRO A 200 -13.38 1.22 -13.26
CA PRO A 200 -14.16 0.73 -14.41
C PRO A 200 -13.92 1.60 -15.67
N MET A 201 -12.65 1.89 -15.96
CA MET A 201 -12.18 2.67 -17.10
C MET A 201 -10.70 2.37 -17.36
N ALA A 202 -10.18 2.88 -18.48
CA ALA A 202 -8.75 2.74 -18.79
C ALA A 202 -7.86 3.32 -17.67
N PRO A 203 -6.68 2.72 -17.40
CA PRO A 203 -6.13 1.55 -18.09
C PRO A 203 -6.62 0.19 -17.56
N ASP A 204 -7.42 0.17 -16.50
CA ASP A 204 -7.74 -1.07 -15.79
C ASP A 204 -8.97 -1.80 -16.35
N CYS A 205 -9.88 -1.14 -17.03
CA CYS A 205 -11.10 -1.81 -17.51
C CYS A 205 -11.62 -1.15 -18.78
N ASP A 206 -11.86 -1.98 -19.80
CA ASP A 206 -12.36 -1.55 -21.10
C ASP A 206 -13.73 -2.17 -21.45
N SER A 207 -14.27 -3.06 -20.62
CA SER A 207 -15.49 -3.80 -20.93
C SER A 207 -16.27 -4.24 -19.68
N ALA A 208 -17.60 -4.36 -19.84
CA ALA A 208 -18.48 -4.85 -18.78
C ALA A 208 -18.17 -6.29 -18.37
N ALA A 209 -17.74 -7.14 -19.31
CA ALA A 209 -17.34 -8.52 -19.03
C ALA A 209 -16.08 -8.57 -18.15
N ASN A 210 -15.08 -7.71 -18.42
CA ASN A 210 -13.89 -7.62 -17.59
C ASN A 210 -14.24 -7.17 -16.15
N LEU A 211 -15.10 -6.15 -16.01
CA LEU A 211 -15.55 -5.71 -14.69
C LEU A 211 -16.36 -6.79 -13.98
N ALA A 212 -17.25 -7.50 -14.68
CA ALA A 212 -18.04 -8.59 -14.11
C ALA A 212 -17.15 -9.72 -13.58
N ALA A 213 -16.08 -10.09 -14.30
CA ALA A 213 -15.10 -11.07 -13.85
C ALA A 213 -14.40 -10.61 -12.55
N LYS A 214 -13.98 -9.35 -12.47
CA LYS A 214 -13.35 -8.77 -11.27
C LYS A 214 -14.31 -8.72 -10.08
N LEU A 215 -15.58 -8.41 -10.32
CA LEU A 215 -16.62 -8.43 -9.30
C LEU A 215 -16.88 -9.85 -8.77
N ALA A 216 -16.82 -10.86 -9.64
CA ALA A 216 -16.89 -12.26 -9.22
C ALA A 216 -15.69 -12.65 -8.36
N ILE A 217 -14.47 -12.27 -8.76
CA ILE A 217 -13.24 -12.50 -7.98
C ILE A 217 -13.31 -11.80 -6.61
N ALA A 218 -13.75 -10.55 -6.56
CA ALA A 218 -13.92 -9.83 -5.30
C ALA A 218 -14.90 -10.55 -4.36
N ARG A 219 -16.02 -11.04 -4.90
CA ARG A 219 -17.00 -11.83 -4.15
C ARG A 219 -16.42 -13.16 -3.65
N ASP A 220 -15.68 -13.87 -4.50
CA ASP A 220 -15.08 -15.16 -4.16
C ASP A 220 -13.96 -15.01 -3.12
N ALA A 221 -13.27 -13.87 -3.11
CA ALA A 221 -12.33 -13.45 -2.07
C ALA A 221 -13.03 -13.00 -0.76
N GLY A 222 -14.37 -13.00 -0.72
CA GLY A 222 -15.15 -12.59 0.45
C GLY A 222 -15.18 -11.08 0.69
N ALA A 223 -14.93 -10.27 -0.35
CA ALA A 223 -14.96 -8.83 -0.22
C ALA A 223 -16.35 -8.35 0.25
N VAL A 224 -16.38 -7.57 1.32
CA VAL A 224 -17.62 -7.05 1.92
C VAL A 224 -18.16 -5.84 1.18
N GLU A 225 -17.32 -5.17 0.40
CA GLU A 225 -17.62 -3.98 -0.36
C GLU A 225 -16.70 -3.85 -1.58
N VAL A 226 -17.24 -3.27 -2.66
CA VAL A 226 -16.47 -2.88 -3.85
C VAL A 226 -16.74 -1.41 -4.15
N GLY A 227 -15.69 -0.59 -4.09
CA GLY A 227 -15.72 0.81 -4.48
C GLY A 227 -15.33 1.01 -5.95
N PHE A 228 -15.84 2.08 -6.59
CA PHE A 228 -15.41 2.48 -7.93
C PHE A 228 -14.76 3.85 -7.93
N TYR A 229 -13.49 3.90 -8.35
CA TYR A 229 -12.67 5.10 -8.46
C TYR A 229 -12.40 5.42 -9.94
N HIS A 230 -12.31 6.66 -10.41
CA HIS A 230 -12.68 7.92 -9.79
C HIS A 230 -13.93 8.47 -10.49
N TYR A 231 -15.04 8.67 -9.76
CA TYR A 231 -16.31 9.13 -10.34
C TYR A 231 -16.15 10.40 -11.22
N GLY A 232 -15.36 11.37 -10.77
CA GLY A 232 -15.10 12.62 -11.51
C GLY A 232 -14.34 12.47 -12.84
N PHE A 233 -13.70 11.32 -13.10
CA PHE A 233 -13.05 11.03 -14.39
C PHE A 233 -13.83 10.04 -15.25
N MET A 234 -14.92 9.49 -14.73
CA MET A 234 -15.77 8.58 -15.49
C MET A 234 -16.48 9.33 -16.61
N ARG A 235 -16.43 8.75 -17.81
CA ARG A 235 -17.39 9.11 -18.86
C ARG A 235 -18.75 8.51 -18.49
N LEU A 236 -19.85 9.08 -19.00
CA LEU A 236 -21.19 8.53 -18.74
C LEU A 236 -21.31 7.06 -19.17
N GLU A 237 -20.64 6.67 -20.26
CA GLU A 237 -20.56 5.27 -20.70
C GLU A 237 -19.86 4.34 -19.69
N SER A 238 -18.98 4.84 -18.82
CA SER A 238 -18.40 4.04 -17.73
C SER A 238 -19.47 3.68 -16.69
N LEU A 239 -20.47 4.54 -16.49
CA LEU A 239 -21.62 4.25 -15.62
C LEU A 239 -22.53 3.18 -16.24
N ASP A 240 -22.73 3.22 -17.56
CA ASP A 240 -23.46 2.17 -18.28
C ASP A 240 -22.69 0.85 -18.26
N LEU A 241 -21.36 0.88 -18.43
CA LEU A 241 -20.48 -0.29 -18.29
C LEU A 241 -20.61 -0.92 -16.91
N ILE A 242 -20.59 -0.10 -15.84
CA ILE A 242 -20.85 -0.58 -14.48
C ILE A 242 -22.20 -1.29 -14.42
N ARG A 243 -23.29 -0.63 -14.87
CA ARG A 243 -24.63 -1.24 -14.85
C ARG A 243 -24.65 -2.59 -15.55
N SER A 244 -24.12 -2.67 -16.78
CA SER A 244 -24.08 -3.93 -17.54
C SER A 244 -23.25 -5.00 -16.82
N ALA A 245 -22.13 -4.64 -16.18
CA ALA A 245 -21.34 -5.60 -15.41
C ALA A 245 -22.09 -6.13 -14.17
N LEU A 246 -22.93 -5.32 -13.54
CA LEU A 246 -23.78 -5.74 -12.43
C LEU A 246 -24.89 -6.72 -12.86
N GLU A 247 -25.37 -6.62 -14.11
CA GLU A 247 -26.41 -7.48 -14.68
C GLU A 247 -25.88 -8.84 -15.15
N LEU A 248 -24.58 -8.93 -15.45
CA LEU A 248 -23.89 -10.18 -15.84
C LEU A 248 -23.57 -11.11 -14.63
N ARG A 249 -23.94 -10.70 -13.41
CA ARG A 249 -23.55 -11.35 -12.14
C ARG A 249 -24.25 -12.66 -11.85
#